data_AF-A0A9P0PZ54-F1
#
_entry.id   AF-A0A9P0PZ54-F1
#
_cell.length_a   1.000
_cell.length_b   1.000
_cell.length_c   1.000
_cell.angle_alpha   90.00
_cell.angle_beta   90.00
_cell.angle_gamma   90.00
#
_symmetry.space_group_name_H-M   'P 1'
#
loop_
_entity.id
_entity.type
_entity.pdbx_description
1 polymer ?
#
loop_
_entity_poly.entity_id
_entity_poly.type
_entity_poly.pdbx_seq_one_letter_code
_entity_poly.pdbx_strand_id
1 'polypeptide(L)'
;MKKAKEAALMKLQAEWQALSEKAIGVKQLSKKINNMKTKIKKKTDINKTGNKQIKLKSWEQAFWRLMDGDRNPNLSKIPSAVQVGVPPPTQTAVSVEGISSESHSSVMVVETATSSLSKKKKKACLPETSEIQNPSTAELQRLVLLEQLEVLRLKKRKLMRGLEENEHEEELVTEHDNVYT
;
A
#
# COMPACT_ATOMS: atom_id res chain seq x y z
N MET A 1 -10.59 21.66 11.70
CA MET A 1 -11.04 20.40 11.07
C MET A 1 -11.91 19.50 11.95
N LYS A 2 -11.55 19.22 13.22
CA LYS A 2 -12.29 18.26 14.06
C LYS A 2 -13.78 18.63 14.26
N LYS A 3 -14.07 19.90 14.57
CA LYS A 3 -15.44 20.41 14.79
C LYS A 3 -16.35 20.29 13.56
N ALA A 4 -15.85 20.61 12.37
CA ALA A 4 -16.61 20.51 11.12
C ALA A 4 -17.00 19.07 10.79
N LYS A 5 -16.08 18.12 11.00
CA LYS A 5 -16.34 16.70 10.82
C LYS A 5 -17.42 16.18 11.78
N GLU A 6 -17.35 16.61 13.03
CA GLU A 6 -18.32 16.22 14.06
C GLU A 6 -19.72 16.77 13.76
N ALA A 7 -19.82 18.04 13.34
CA ALA A 7 -21.09 18.62 12.89
C ALA A 7 -21.69 17.88 11.69
N ALA A 8 -20.86 17.51 10.70
CA ALA A 8 -21.32 16.72 9.56
C ALA A 8 -21.80 15.32 9.98
N LEU A 9 -21.12 14.67 10.94
CA LEU A 9 -21.54 13.38 11.47
C LEU A 9 -22.85 13.45 12.24
N MET A 10 -23.12 14.55 12.97
CA MET A 10 -24.39 14.76 13.64
C MET A 10 -25.54 14.95 12.64
N LYS A 11 -25.34 15.71 11.55
CA LYS A 11 -26.34 15.84 10.48
C LYS A 11 -26.67 14.48 9.85
N LEU A 12 -25.64 13.71 9.50
CA LEU A 12 -25.80 12.35 8.96
C LEU A 12 -26.49 11.40 9.94
N GLN A 13 -26.24 11.54 11.24
CA GLN A 13 -26.90 10.75 12.26
C GLN A 13 -28.41 11.06 12.30
N ALA A 14 -28.79 12.34 12.24
CA ALA A 14 -30.19 12.76 12.25
C ALA A 14 -30.93 12.22 11.01
N GLU A 15 -30.35 12.37 9.83
CA GLU A 15 -30.91 11.82 8.58
C GLU A 15 -31.04 10.30 8.62
N TRP A 16 -30.04 9.60 9.18
CA TRP A 16 -30.09 8.14 9.30
C TRP A 16 -31.15 7.66 10.29
N GLN A 17 -31.32 8.36 11.42
CA GLN A 17 -32.36 8.05 12.41
C GLN A 17 -33.75 8.25 11.82
N ALA A 18 -33.94 9.31 11.01
CA ALA A 18 -35.20 9.55 10.30
C ALA A 18 -35.55 8.44 9.30
N LEU A 19 -34.55 7.82 8.66
CA LEU A 19 -34.76 6.76 7.67
C LEU A 19 -34.85 5.34 8.25
N SER A 20 -34.08 5.06 9.31
CA SER A 20 -33.87 3.69 9.79
C SER A 20 -34.61 3.37 11.08
N GLU A 21 -35.29 4.35 11.70
CA GLU A 21 -36.00 4.29 12.99
C GLU A 21 -35.17 3.80 14.19
N LYS A 22 -33.89 3.53 13.97
CA LYS A 22 -32.95 3.02 14.97
C LYS A 22 -32.10 4.18 15.45
N ALA A 23 -31.74 4.16 16.73
CA ALA A 23 -30.75 5.09 17.27
C ALA A 23 -29.33 4.53 17.08
N ILE A 24 -28.44 5.31 16.48
CA ILE A 24 -27.00 5.00 16.40
C ILE A 24 -26.22 6.15 17.00
N GLY A 25 -25.19 5.87 17.80
CA GLY A 25 -24.31 6.90 18.31
C GLY A 25 -23.33 7.43 17.25
N VAL A 26 -22.94 8.71 17.33
CA VAL A 26 -21.95 9.35 16.43
C VAL A 26 -20.67 8.51 16.27
N LYS A 27 -20.14 7.98 17.39
CA LYS A 27 -18.92 7.14 17.38
C LYS A 27 -19.13 5.84 16.61
N GLN A 28 -20.29 5.21 16.75
CA GLN A 28 -20.62 3.96 16.05
C GLN A 28 -20.80 4.21 14.55
N LEU A 29 -21.46 5.31 14.17
CA LEU A 29 -21.63 5.73 12.79
C LEU A 29 -20.27 5.97 12.11
N SER A 30 -19.42 6.77 12.76
CA SER A 30 -18.03 7.02 12.30
C SER A 30 -17.24 5.72 12.12
N LYS A 31 -17.34 4.79 13.09
CA LYS A 31 -16.70 3.47 13.00
C LYS A 31 -17.24 2.64 11.83
N LYS A 32 -18.55 2.66 11.57
CA LYS A 32 -19.15 1.96 10.41
C LYS A 32 -18.63 2.53 9.09
N ILE A 33 -18.59 3.85 8.93
CA ILE A 33 -18.05 4.51 7.73
C ILE A 33 -16.58 4.12 7.51
N ASN A 34 -15.76 4.15 8.57
CA ASN A 34 -14.35 3.75 8.47
C ASN A 34 -14.17 2.26 8.12
N ASN A 35 -15.02 1.39 8.66
CA ASN A 35 -15.03 -0.02 8.31
C ASN A 35 -15.43 -0.25 6.85
N MET A 36 -16.44 0.47 6.35
CA MET A 36 -16.84 0.44 4.94
C MET A 36 -15.69 0.87 4.04
N LYS A 37 -15.06 2.01 4.35
CA LYS A 37 -13.87 2.50 3.65
C LYS A 37 -12.75 1.46 3.61
N THR A 38 -12.43 0.85 4.75
CA THR A 38 -11.37 -0.15 4.84
C THR A 38 -11.69 -1.40 4.02
N LYS A 39 -12.94 -1.87 4.04
CA LYS A 39 -13.37 -3.02 3.22
C LYS A 39 -13.24 -2.73 1.72
N ILE A 40 -13.71 -1.56 1.28
CA ILE A 40 -13.62 -1.16 -0.13
C ILE A 40 -12.16 -1.05 -0.56
N LYS A 41 -11.31 -0.37 0.22
CA LYS A 41 -9.88 -0.26 -0.08
C LYS A 41 -9.17 -1.61 -0.17
N LYS A 42 -9.54 -2.58 0.69
CA LYS A 42 -8.98 -3.94 0.65
C LYS A 42 -9.43 -4.70 -0.59
N LYS A 43 -10.67 -4.48 -1.04
CA LYS A 43 -11.16 -5.05 -2.30
C LYS A 43 -10.39 -4.41 -3.47
N THR A 44 -10.39 -3.09 -3.59
CA THR A 44 -9.75 -2.40 -4.72
C THR A 44 -8.21 -2.42 -4.71
N ASP A 45 -7.57 -3.09 -3.76
CA ASP A 45 -6.12 -3.23 -3.71
C ASP A 45 -5.62 -4.14 -4.85
N ILE A 46 -5.07 -3.48 -5.87
CA ILE A 46 -4.49 -4.07 -7.08
C ILE A 46 -3.43 -5.14 -6.73
N ASN A 47 -2.70 -4.98 -5.62
CA ASN A 47 -1.62 -5.90 -5.26
C ASN A 47 -2.12 -7.18 -4.59
N LYS A 48 -3.38 -7.25 -4.18
CA LYS A 48 -3.97 -8.42 -3.51
C LYS A 48 -4.87 -9.25 -4.40
N THR A 49 -5.35 -8.68 -5.50
CA THR A 49 -6.23 -9.37 -6.43
C THR A 49 -5.47 -9.85 -7.63
N GLY A 50 -4.78 -10.98 -7.45
CA GLY A 50 -4.17 -11.72 -8.54
C GLY A 50 -5.22 -12.00 -9.61
N ASN A 51 -5.05 -11.38 -10.79
CA ASN A 51 -5.77 -11.51 -12.07
C ASN A 51 -7.30 -11.71 -12.10
N LYS A 52 -8.01 -11.75 -10.97
CA LYS A 52 -9.47 -11.87 -10.91
C LYS A 52 -10.07 -10.47 -10.81
N GLN A 53 -10.88 -10.11 -11.80
CA GLN A 53 -11.65 -8.87 -11.77
C GLN A 53 -12.60 -8.88 -10.57
N ILE A 54 -12.44 -7.92 -9.67
CA ILE A 54 -13.40 -7.71 -8.58
C ILE A 54 -14.55 -6.87 -9.08
N LYS A 55 -15.76 -7.43 -8.97
CA LYS A 55 -17.00 -6.70 -9.17
C LYS A 55 -17.43 -6.05 -7.85
N LEU A 56 -17.28 -4.74 -7.74
CA LEU A 56 -17.82 -3.95 -6.63
C LEU A 56 -19.35 -3.84 -6.76
N LYS A 57 -20.07 -3.85 -5.63
CA LYS A 57 -21.52 -3.57 -5.60
C LYS A 57 -21.80 -2.11 -5.99
N SER A 58 -23.02 -1.81 -6.42
CA SER A 58 -23.43 -0.45 -6.85
C SER A 58 -23.09 0.64 -5.82
N TRP A 59 -23.44 0.43 -4.54
CA TRP A 59 -23.10 1.38 -3.47
C TRP A 59 -21.59 1.45 -3.19
N GLU A 60 -20.85 0.34 -3.35
CA GLU A 60 -19.39 0.31 -3.18
C GLU A 60 -18.70 1.12 -4.26
N GLN A 61 -19.20 1.05 -5.51
CA GLN A 61 -18.70 1.86 -6.63
C GLN A 61 -18.96 3.35 -6.41
N ALA A 62 -20.17 3.73 -6.00
CA ALA A 62 -20.51 5.12 -5.69
C ALA A 62 -19.62 5.67 -4.57
N PHE A 63 -19.43 4.88 -3.51
CA PHE A 63 -18.57 5.26 -2.39
C PHE A 63 -17.08 5.32 -2.79
N TRP A 64 -16.63 4.42 -3.66
CA TRP A 64 -15.27 4.41 -4.20
C TRP A 64 -14.98 5.66 -5.03
N ARG A 65 -15.90 6.05 -5.91
CA ARG A 65 -15.82 7.29 -6.70
C ARG A 65 -15.80 8.53 -5.82
N LEU A 66 -16.64 8.58 -4.79
CA LEU A 66 -16.67 9.70 -3.82
C LEU A 66 -15.33 9.88 -3.08
N MET A 67 -14.56 8.81 -2.92
CA MET A 67 -13.23 8.85 -2.29
C MET A 67 -12.10 9.15 -3.28
N ASP A 68 -12.42 9.53 -4.53
CA ASP A 68 -11.46 9.69 -5.62
C ASP A 68 -10.59 8.44 -5.84
N GLY A 69 -11.16 7.25 -5.61
CA GLY A 69 -10.39 6.01 -5.66
C GLY A 69 -9.78 5.69 -7.02
N ASP A 70 -10.35 6.22 -8.09
CA ASP A 70 -9.82 6.08 -9.46
C ASP A 70 -8.59 6.97 -9.71
N ARG A 71 -8.41 8.03 -8.91
CA ARG A 71 -7.22 8.89 -8.96
C ARG A 71 -6.16 8.33 -8.02
N ASN A 72 -5.11 7.75 -8.58
CA ASN A 72 -3.91 7.41 -7.81
C ASN A 72 -3.26 8.72 -7.30
N PRO A 73 -3.25 8.99 -5.99
CA PRO A 73 -2.74 10.25 -5.43
C PRO A 73 -1.23 10.43 -5.64
N ASN A 74 -0.52 9.40 -6.10
CA ASN A 74 0.90 9.51 -6.46
C ASN A 74 1.10 9.97 -7.91
N LEU A 75 0.17 9.69 -8.82
CA LEU A 75 0.30 10.10 -10.23
C LEU A 75 0.06 11.60 -10.40
N SER A 76 -0.88 12.19 -9.64
CA SER A 76 -1.14 13.64 -9.68
C SER A 76 -0.04 14.50 -9.06
N LYS A 77 0.89 13.88 -8.31
CA LYS A 77 2.02 14.56 -7.65
C LYS A 77 3.31 14.52 -8.46
N ILE A 78 3.34 13.79 -9.57
CA ILE A 78 4.50 13.75 -10.46
C ILE A 78 4.22 14.77 -11.57
N PRO A 79 4.74 16.01 -11.49
CA PRO A 79 4.76 16.88 -12.66
C PRO A 79 5.49 16.12 -13.77
N SER A 80 4.85 16.02 -14.94
CA SER A 80 5.31 15.27 -16.13
C SER A 80 4.94 13.78 -16.24
N ALA A 81 4.05 13.25 -15.40
CA ALA A 81 3.49 11.92 -15.65
C ALA A 81 2.57 11.92 -16.89
N VAL A 82 3.11 11.51 -18.05
CA VAL A 82 2.35 11.29 -19.28
C VAL A 82 1.71 9.90 -19.23
N GLN A 83 0.38 9.83 -19.34
CA GLN A 83 -0.35 8.58 -19.45
C GLN A 83 -0.15 8.01 -20.86
N VAL A 84 0.81 7.11 -21.02
CA VAL A 84 1.06 6.41 -22.29
C VAL A 84 0.11 5.22 -22.40
N GLY A 85 -0.68 5.15 -23.47
CA GLY A 85 -1.50 3.98 -23.82
C GLY A 85 -3.00 4.09 -23.54
N VAL A 86 -3.52 5.26 -23.14
CA VAL A 86 -4.97 5.55 -23.20
C VAL A 86 -5.17 6.60 -24.29
N PRO A 87 -5.97 6.34 -25.34
CA PRO A 87 -6.30 7.38 -26.30
C PRO A 87 -6.93 8.55 -25.54
N PRO A 88 -6.49 9.80 -25.76
CA PRO A 88 -7.04 10.94 -25.07
C PRO A 88 -8.56 10.96 -25.26
N PRO A 89 -9.35 11.31 -24.23
CA PRO A 89 -10.77 11.52 -24.42
C PRO A 89 -10.91 12.63 -25.47
N THR A 90 -11.44 12.26 -26.62
CA THR A 90 -11.86 13.18 -27.65
C THR A 90 -12.87 14.10 -26.97
N GLN A 91 -12.47 15.33 -26.66
CA GLN A 91 -13.41 16.39 -26.37
C GLN A 91 -14.07 16.72 -27.70
N THR A 92 -15.02 15.88 -28.08
CA THR A 92 -15.91 16.13 -29.19
C THR A 92 -16.96 17.11 -28.68
N ALA A 93 -16.64 18.39 -28.78
CA ALA A 93 -17.65 19.44 -28.80
C ALA A 93 -18.42 19.30 -30.12
N VAL A 94 -19.50 18.51 -30.15
CA VAL A 94 -20.47 18.55 -31.25
C VAL A 94 -21.88 18.33 -30.69
N SER A 95 -22.74 19.29 -31.03
CA SER A 95 -24.20 19.31 -30.91
C SER A 95 -24.86 17.97 -31.20
N VAL A 96 -25.95 17.72 -30.45
CA VAL A 96 -26.89 16.63 -30.69
C VAL A 96 -27.89 17.08 -31.77
N GLU A 97 -27.76 16.57 -32.99
CA GLU A 97 -28.91 16.30 -33.87
C GLU A 97 -28.68 14.99 -34.65
N GLY A 98 -29.59 14.03 -34.41
CA GLY A 98 -30.22 13.18 -35.42
C GLY A 98 -29.41 12.23 -36.33
N ILE A 99 -29.82 10.95 -36.28
CA ILE A 99 -30.15 10.05 -37.41
C ILE A 99 -29.22 8.83 -37.67
N SER A 100 -29.92 7.67 -37.72
CA SER A 100 -29.73 6.37 -38.41
C SER A 100 -28.47 5.50 -38.31
N SER A 101 -28.74 4.25 -37.93
CA SER A 101 -28.39 2.96 -38.57
C SER A 101 -27.25 2.94 -39.61
N GLU A 102 -26.27 2.05 -39.43
CA GLU A 102 -26.24 0.72 -40.06
C GLU A 102 -24.99 -0.08 -39.67
N SER A 103 -25.13 -1.40 -39.73
CA SER A 103 -24.18 -2.44 -39.39
C SER A 103 -23.08 -2.62 -40.43
N HIS A 104 -21.82 -2.83 -40.05
CA HIS A 104 -20.89 -3.66 -40.84
C HIS A 104 -19.89 -4.44 -39.97
N SER A 105 -19.93 -5.75 -40.20
CA SER A 105 -18.95 -6.78 -39.83
C SER A 105 -17.60 -6.55 -40.54
N SER A 106 -16.47 -6.77 -39.86
CA SER A 106 -15.31 -7.44 -40.48
C SER A 106 -14.28 -7.88 -39.44
N VAL A 107 -13.95 -9.17 -39.50
CA VAL A 107 -12.81 -9.83 -38.86
C VAL A 107 -11.52 -9.38 -39.55
N MET A 108 -10.45 -9.07 -38.79
CA MET A 108 -9.08 -9.33 -39.23
C MET A 108 -8.20 -9.68 -38.01
N VAL A 109 -7.68 -10.90 -38.07
CA VAL A 109 -6.54 -11.40 -37.29
C VAL A 109 -5.28 -10.78 -37.89
N VAL A 110 -4.44 -10.18 -37.05
CA VAL A 110 -3.03 -9.92 -37.37
C VAL A 110 -2.20 -10.30 -36.14
N GLU A 111 -1.61 -11.49 -36.20
CA GLU A 111 -0.40 -11.81 -35.45
C GLU A 111 0.78 -11.18 -36.19
N THR A 112 1.57 -10.36 -35.50
CA THR A 112 2.98 -10.13 -35.84
C THR A 112 3.80 -10.00 -34.58
N ALA A 113 4.92 -10.70 -34.59
CA ALA A 113 5.82 -11.00 -33.49
C ALA A 113 6.65 -9.79 -32.99
N THR A 114 7.05 -9.90 -31.72
CA THR A 114 8.34 -9.53 -31.14
C THR A 114 8.99 -8.18 -31.50
N SER A 115 8.99 -7.25 -30.55
CA SER A 115 10.14 -6.38 -30.23
C SER A 115 9.97 -5.86 -28.79
N SER A 116 10.66 -6.46 -27.83
CA SER A 116 11.93 -5.98 -27.26
C SER A 116 11.77 -4.82 -26.25
N LEU A 117 12.32 -5.08 -25.06
CA LEU A 117 12.87 -4.10 -24.09
C LEU A 117 11.89 -3.21 -23.31
N SER A 118 11.18 -3.79 -22.35
CA SER A 118 10.80 -3.07 -21.12
C SER A 118 11.72 -3.47 -19.97
N LYS A 119 12.68 -2.58 -19.66
CA LYS A 119 13.64 -2.69 -18.54
C LYS A 119 12.89 -2.97 -17.24
N LYS A 120 12.85 -4.24 -16.83
CA LYS A 120 12.56 -4.61 -15.43
C LYS A 120 13.58 -3.86 -14.58
N LYS A 121 13.11 -2.96 -13.71
CA LYS A 121 13.91 -2.52 -12.56
C LYS A 121 14.31 -3.80 -11.83
N LYS A 122 15.57 -4.21 -12.04
CA LYS A 122 16.20 -5.23 -11.22
C LYS A 122 16.05 -4.72 -9.79
N LYS A 123 15.17 -5.33 -8.99
CA LYS A 123 15.42 -5.40 -7.55
C LYS A 123 16.88 -5.83 -7.47
N ALA A 124 17.69 -5.12 -6.68
CA ALA A 124 19.03 -5.57 -6.40
C ALA A 124 18.90 -7.01 -5.88
N CYS A 125 19.15 -7.95 -6.77
CA CYS A 125 19.34 -9.34 -6.42
C CYS A 125 20.67 -9.27 -5.70
N LEU A 126 20.63 -9.40 -4.38
CA LEU A 126 21.85 -9.62 -3.64
C LEU A 126 22.55 -10.80 -4.32
N PRO A 127 23.88 -10.72 -4.53
CA PRO A 127 24.60 -11.80 -5.19
C PRO A 127 24.28 -13.09 -4.44
N GLU A 128 23.70 -14.05 -5.15
CA GLU A 128 23.48 -15.38 -4.60
C GLU A 128 24.86 -15.96 -4.30
N THR A 129 25.12 -16.22 -3.02
CA THR A 129 26.29 -16.98 -2.62
C THR A 129 26.08 -18.43 -3.07
N SER A 130 27.16 -19.15 -3.36
CA SER A 130 27.13 -20.55 -3.82
C SER A 130 26.34 -21.49 -2.90
N GLU A 131 26.10 -21.08 -1.65
CA GLU A 131 25.34 -21.81 -0.64
C GLU A 131 23.81 -21.78 -0.85
N ILE A 132 23.29 -20.88 -1.70
CA ILE A 132 21.84 -20.70 -1.95
C ILE A 132 21.43 -21.31 -3.30
N GLN A 133 22.34 -21.99 -3.99
CA GLN A 133 22.05 -22.61 -5.28
C GLN A 133 21.46 -24.01 -5.07
N ASN A 134 20.13 -24.13 -5.19
CA ASN A 134 19.32 -25.36 -5.05
C ASN A 134 19.03 -25.95 -3.64
N PRO A 135 18.97 -25.18 -2.53
CA PRO A 135 18.56 -25.74 -1.26
C PRO A 135 17.06 -26.05 -1.23
N SER A 136 16.71 -27.14 -0.54
CA SER A 136 15.33 -27.43 -0.17
C SER A 136 14.76 -26.34 0.76
N THR A 137 13.45 -26.13 0.76
CA THR A 137 12.77 -25.17 1.66
C THR A 137 13.16 -25.36 3.13
N ALA A 138 13.37 -26.61 3.57
CA ALA A 138 13.80 -26.91 4.94
C ALA A 138 15.24 -26.46 5.22
N GLU A 139 16.13 -26.58 4.24
CA GLU A 139 17.53 -26.16 4.35
C GLU A 139 17.63 -24.63 4.36
N LEU A 140 16.84 -23.95 3.51
CA LEU A 140 16.71 -22.49 3.55
C LEU A 140 16.24 -22.00 4.92
N GLN A 141 15.21 -22.64 5.50
CA GLN A 141 14.74 -22.30 6.84
C GLN A 141 15.83 -22.51 7.91
N ARG A 142 16.59 -23.60 7.82
CA ARG A 142 17.72 -23.88 8.72
C ARG A 142 18.82 -22.82 8.59
N LEU A 143 19.19 -22.43 7.37
CA LEU A 143 20.20 -21.40 7.11
C LEU A 143 19.77 -20.04 7.68
N VAL A 144 18.52 -19.64 7.44
CA VAL A 144 17.97 -18.38 8.00
C VAL A 144 18.03 -18.38 9.53
N LEU A 145 17.70 -19.50 10.18
CA LEU A 145 17.77 -19.62 11.63
C LEU A 145 19.21 -19.54 12.16
N LEU A 146 20.17 -20.14 11.46
CA LEU A 146 21.59 -20.07 11.83
C LEU A 146 22.12 -18.64 11.72
N GLU A 147 21.81 -17.94 10.63
CA GLU A 147 22.20 -16.55 10.43
C GLU A 147 21.59 -15.63 11.51
N GLN A 148 20.31 -15.85 11.85
CA GLN A 148 19.65 -15.13 12.94
C GLN A 148 20.33 -15.37 14.29
N LEU A 149 20.72 -16.61 14.59
CA LEU A 149 21.47 -16.95 15.81
C LEU A 149 22.84 -16.28 15.86
N GLU A 150 23.55 -16.20 14.74
CA GLU A 150 24.84 -15.53 14.66
C GLU A 150 24.72 -14.03 14.94
N VAL A 151 23.75 -13.36 14.34
CA VAL A 151 23.47 -11.94 14.61
C VAL A 151 23.15 -11.72 16.10
N LEU A 152 22.37 -12.60 16.72
CA LEU A 152 22.07 -12.51 18.16
C LEU A 152 23.31 -12.70 19.03
N ARG A 153 24.18 -13.67 18.70
CA ARG A 153 25.46 -13.88 19.41
C ARG A 153 26.37 -12.66 19.28
N LEU A 154 26.45 -12.06 18.10
CA LEU A 154 27.27 -10.87 17.87
C LEU A 154 26.74 -9.67 18.67
N LYS A 155 25.41 -9.46 18.69
CA LYS A 155 24.78 -8.43 19.52
C LYS A 155 25.06 -8.63 21.01
N LYS A 156 24.95 -9.87 21.51
CA LYS A 156 25.28 -10.20 22.90
C LYS A 156 26.73 -9.87 23.23
N ARG A 157 27.68 -10.22 22.35
CA ARG A 157 29.10 -9.92 22.54
C ARG A 157 29.39 -8.41 22.57
N LYS A 158 28.75 -7.63 21.69
CA LYS A 158 28.88 -6.17 21.70
C LYS A 158 28.34 -5.54 22.99
N LEU A 159 27.21 -6.06 23.49
CA LEU A 159 26.63 -5.59 24.75
C LEU A 159 27.58 -5.87 25.94
N MET A 160 28.14 -7.08 26.02
CA MET A 160 29.08 -7.45 27.09
C MET A 160 30.31 -6.53 27.08
N ARG A 161 30.88 -6.26 25.91
CA ARG A 161 32.03 -5.34 25.79
C ARG A 161 31.70 -3.91 26.25
N GLY A 162 30.52 -3.40 25.87
CA GLY A 162 30.10 -2.07 26.31
C GLY A 162 29.85 -1.98 27.82
N LEU A 163 29.49 -3.09 28.47
CA LEU A 163 29.38 -3.13 29.94
C LEU A 163 30.76 -3.11 30.60
N GLU A 164 31.72 -3.90 30.08
CA GLU A 164 33.11 -3.89 30.57
C GLU A 164 33.78 -2.51 30.40
N GLU A 165 33.52 -1.82 29.29
CA GLU A 165 34.02 -0.45 29.04
C GLU A 165 33.43 0.55 30.04
N ASN A 166 32.14 0.46 30.35
CA ASN A 166 31.49 1.33 31.36
C ASN A 166 31.98 1.04 32.79
N GLU A 167 32.21 -0.22 33.14
CA GLU A 167 32.74 -0.59 34.47
C GLU A 167 34.17 -0.05 34.67
N HIS A 168 35.02 -0.10 33.64
CA HIS A 168 36.35 0.52 33.70
C HIS A 168 36.32 2.05 33.74
N GLU A 169 35.37 2.70 33.07
CA GLU A 169 35.20 4.16 33.17
C GLU A 169 34.74 4.58 34.57
N GLU A 170 33.84 3.82 35.23
CA GLU A 170 33.44 4.09 36.61
C GLU A 170 34.59 3.87 37.61
N GLU A 171 35.41 2.84 37.42
CA GLU A 171 36.55 2.54 38.30
C GLU A 171 37.63 3.65 38.24
N LEU A 172 37.95 4.17 37.04
CA LEU A 172 38.88 5.29 36.86
C LEU A 172 38.39 6.62 37.46
N VAL A 173 37.08 6.85 37.51
CA VAL A 173 36.50 8.03 38.17
C VAL A 173 36.64 7.92 39.68
N THR A 174 36.47 6.72 40.26
CA THR A 174 36.61 6.52 41.71
C THR A 174 38.04 6.62 42.24
N GLU A 175 39.06 6.28 41.44
CA GLU A 175 40.46 6.42 41.86
C GLU A 175 40.93 7.89 41.88
N HIS A 176 40.37 8.74 41.02
CA HIS A 176 40.76 10.16 40.94
C HIS A 176 40.25 11.01 42.11
N ASP A 177 39.14 10.62 42.75
CA ASP A 177 38.57 11.32 43.91
C ASP A 177 39.26 10.95 45.24
N ASN A 178 40.06 9.88 45.28
CA ASN A 178 40.74 9.43 46.50
C ASN A 178 42.16 10.00 46.68
N VAL A 179 42.60 10.88 45.77
CA VAL A 179 43.94 11.53 45.80
C VAL A 179 43.89 12.91 46.50
N TYR A 180 42.71 13.40 46.89
CA TYR A 180 42.50 14.73 47.50
C TYR A 180 41.93 14.69 48.94
N THR A 181 42.27 13.66 49.72
CA THR A 181 42.06 13.60 51.18
C THR A 181 43.33 13.20 51.89
#